data_AF-A0A7Z8QTA1-F1
#
_entry.id   AF-A0A7Z8QTA1-F1
#
_cell.length_a   1.000
_cell.length_b   1.000
_cell.length_c   1.000
_cell.angle_alpha   90.00
_cell.angle_beta   90.00
_cell.angle_gamma   90.00
#
_symmetry.space_group_name_H-M   'P 1'
#
loop_
_entity.id
_entity.type
_entity.pdbx_description
1 polymer ?
#
loop_
_entity_poly.entity_id
_entity_poly.type
_entity_poly.pdbx_seq_one_letter_code
_entity_poly.pdbx_strand_id
1 'polypeptide(L)' 'MNDVSFIGKLLDGVEIEWKPLGEIIKLEKGHQLNKELLSENGLYPAFNGGVSYSGFTDSYNYDEN' A
#
# COMPACT_ATOMS: atom_id res chain seq x y z
N MET A 1 23.01 -23.38 23.17
CA MET A 1 22.00 -22.50 23.81
C MET A 1 21.36 -21.67 22.72
N ASN A 2 20.11 -22.02 22.41
CA ASN A 2 19.05 -21.30 21.70
C ASN A 2 19.47 -20.21 20.69
N ASP A 3 19.51 -20.59 19.41
CA ASP A 3 19.28 -19.67 18.30
C ASP A 3 17.83 -19.17 18.38
N VAL A 4 17.60 -18.12 19.17
CA VAL A 4 16.33 -17.40 19.13
C VAL A 4 16.34 -16.61 17.82
N SER A 5 15.42 -16.95 16.91
CA SER A 5 15.26 -16.28 15.62
C SER A 5 15.05 -14.77 15.82
N PHE A 6 15.47 -13.96 14.83
CA PHE A 6 15.35 -12.49 14.89
C PHE A 6 13.95 -12.03 15.35
N ILE A 7 12.91 -12.68 14.84
CA ILE A 7 11.52 -12.37 15.21
C ILE A 7 11.24 -12.65 16.69
N GLY A 8 11.79 -13.74 17.27
CA GLY A 8 11.61 -14.05 18.68
C GLY A 8 12.23 -13.01 19.61
N LYS A 9 13.35 -12.40 19.21
CA LYS A 9 13.95 -11.27 19.94
C LYS A 9 13.14 -9.99 19.81
N LEU A 10 12.59 -9.72 18.62
CA LEU A 10 11.77 -8.53 18.37
C LEU A 10 10.46 -8.57 19.18
N LEU A 11 9.87 -9.76 19.32
CA LEU A 11 8.59 -9.93 20.00
C LEU A 11 8.70 -9.95 21.52
N ASP A 12 9.87 -10.27 22.11
CA ASP A 12 10.12 -10.26 23.56
C ASP A 12 9.02 -10.92 24.42
N GLY A 13 8.53 -12.08 23.96
CA GLY A 13 7.48 -12.82 24.64
C GLY A 13 6.04 -12.31 24.42
N VAL A 14 5.84 -11.28 23.60
CA VAL A 14 4.49 -10.84 23.17
C VAL A 14 3.85 -11.94 22.32
N GLU A 15 2.64 -12.35 22.72
CA GLU A 15 1.80 -13.26 21.93
C GLU A 15 1.30 -12.55 20.67
N ILE A 16 1.39 -13.23 19.52
CA ILE A 16 0.91 -12.72 18.23
C ILE A 16 -0.01 -13.72 17.56
N GLU A 17 -0.96 -13.19 16.80
CA GLU A 17 -1.86 -13.95 15.94
C GLU A 17 -1.58 -13.61 14.47
N TRP A 18 -1.39 -14.64 13.64
CA TRP A 18 -1.25 -14.47 12.20
C TRP A 18 -2.63 -14.48 11.55
N LYS A 19 -3.01 -13.38 10.90
CA LYS A 19 -4.29 -13.26 10.19
C LYS A 19 -4.08 -13.14 8.68
N PRO A 20 -4.95 -13.76 7.86
CA PRO A 20 -5.04 -13.45 6.45
C PRO A 20 -5.33 -11.96 6.22
N LEU A 21 -4.64 -11.34 5.27
CA LEU A 21 -4.82 -9.91 4.96
C LEU A 21 -6.28 -9.53 4.67
N GLY A 22 -7.00 -10.40 3.95
CA GLY A 22 -8.41 -10.17 3.59
C GLY A 22 -9.39 -10.15 4.77
N GLU A 23 -8.98 -10.56 5.97
CA GLU A 23 -9.81 -10.47 7.18
C GLU A 23 -9.70 -9.10 7.88
N ILE A 24 -8.59 -8.38 7.65
CA ILE A 24 -8.27 -7.15 8.38
C ILE A 24 -8.35 -5.89 7.51
N ILE A 25 -8.43 -6.03 6.19
CA ILE A 25 -8.58 -4.90 5.27
C ILE A 25 -9.68 -5.15 4.23
N LYS A 26 -10.26 -4.05 3.74
CA LYS A 26 -10.99 -4.05 2.47
C LYS A 26 -9.98 -3.90 1.33
N LEU A 27 -9.83 -4.94 0.52
CA LEU A 27 -8.90 -4.93 -0.62
C LEU A 27 -9.64 -4.58 -1.91
N GLU A 28 -9.25 -3.47 -2.53
CA GLU A 28 -9.83 -2.97 -3.79
C GLU A 28 -8.70 -2.69 -4.80
N LYS A 29 -9.00 -2.89 -6.09
CA LYS A 29 -8.07 -2.49 -7.16
C LYS A 29 -8.25 -1.01 -7.45
N GLY A 30 -7.17 -0.34 -7.84
CA GLY A 30 -7.24 1.02 -8.38
C GLY A 30 -8.01 1.07 -9.71
N HIS A 31 -8.42 2.28 -10.10
CA HIS A 31 -8.99 2.52 -11.42
C HIS A 31 -7.89 2.75 -12.45
N GLN A 32 -8.06 2.17 -13.64
CA GLN A 32 -7.14 2.40 -14.75
C GLN A 32 -7.18 3.87 -15.18
N LEU A 33 -6.02 4.54 -15.17
CA LEU A 33 -5.85 5.88 -15.71
C LEU A 33 -4.89 5.83 -16.90
N ASN A 34 -5.38 6.21 -18.08
CA ASN A 34 -4.58 6.21 -19.31
C ASN A 34 -3.64 7.42 -19.34
N LYS A 35 -2.53 7.30 -20.08
CA LYS A 35 -1.47 8.32 -20.09
C LYS A 35 -1.94 9.68 -20.58
N GLU A 36 -2.90 9.71 -21.50
CA GLU A 36 -3.48 10.93 -22.08
C GLU A 36 -4.29 11.74 -21.05
N LEU A 37 -4.66 11.13 -19.93
CA LEU A 37 -5.37 11.75 -18.81
C LEU A 37 -4.42 12.22 -17.69
N LEU A 38 -3.10 12.03 -17.86
CA LEU A 38 -2.09 12.47 -16.90
C LEU A 38 -1.60 13.88 -17.26
N SER A 39 -1.25 14.63 -16.21
CA SER A 39 -0.70 15.97 -16.28
C SER A 39 0.64 16.05 -15.53
N GLU A 40 1.47 17.04 -15.86
CA GLU A 40 2.68 17.36 -15.10
C GLU A 40 2.37 18.16 -13.81
N ASN A 41 1.25 18.89 -13.79
CA ASN A 41 0.90 19.84 -12.74
C ASN A 41 -0.36 19.44 -11.95
N GLY A 42 -0.78 18.18 -12.03
CA GLY A 42 -1.95 17.71 -11.29
C GLY A 42 -1.70 17.68 -9.77
N LEU A 43 -2.78 17.73 -8.99
CA LEU A 43 -2.72 17.78 -7.52
C LEU A 43 -2.20 16.49 -6.88
N TYR A 44 -2.44 15.33 -7.49
CA TYR A 44 -2.17 14.02 -6.91
C TYR A 44 -1.32 13.15 -7.82
N PRO A 45 -0.31 12.43 -7.28
CA PRO A 45 0.47 11.47 -8.07
C PRO A 45 -0.36 10.22 -8.42
N ALA A 46 -0.34 9.83 -9.70
CA ALA A 46 -1.00 8.61 -10.19
C ALA A 46 -0.08 7.38 -10.06
N PHE A 47 -0.34 6.53 -9.06
CA PHE A 47 0.37 5.27 -8.84
C PHE A 47 -0.32 4.12 -9.58
N ASN A 48 0.35 3.58 -10.60
CA ASN A 48 -0.05 2.39 -11.35
C ASN A 48 0.82 1.19 -10.95
N GLY A 49 0.96 0.17 -11.80
CA GLY A 49 1.80 -1.00 -11.54
C GLY A 49 3.32 -0.76 -11.50
N GLY A 50 3.78 0.48 -11.57
CA GLY A 50 5.20 0.85 -11.44
C GLY A 50 5.60 1.09 -9.99
N VAL A 51 6.92 1.12 -9.72
CA VAL A 51 7.46 1.45 -8.40
C VAL A 51 7.28 2.94 -8.07
N SER A 52 7.31 3.80 -9.09
CA SER A 52 7.05 5.24 -9.00
C SER A 52 5.76 5.63 -9.73
N TYR A 53 5.26 6.83 -9.44
CA TYR A 53 4.10 7.39 -10.14
C TYR A 53 4.36 7.55 -11.65
N SER A 54 3.28 7.52 -12.44
CA SER A 54 3.33 7.63 -13.91
C SER A 54 3.06 9.06 -14.43
N GLY A 55 2.59 9.94 -13.56
CA GLY A 55 2.21 11.34 -13.81
C GLY A 55 1.32 11.85 -12.68
N PHE A 56 0.66 12.98 -12.87
CA PHE A 56 -0.28 13.55 -11.90
C PHE A 56 -1.71 13.62 -12.43
N THR A 57 -2.68 13.73 -11.53
CA THR A 57 -4.11 13.88 -11.81
C THR A 57 -4.77 14.77 -10.75
N ASP A 58 -5.87 15.42 -11.10
CA ASP A 58 -6.71 16.19 -10.16
C ASP A 58 -7.89 15.37 -9.61
N SER A 59 -8.01 14.12 -10.05
CA SER A 59 -9.07 13.20 -9.63
C SER A 59 -8.55 12.19 -8.61
N TYR A 60 -9.42 11.78 -7.70
CA TYR A 60 -9.15 10.74 -6.71
C TYR A 60 -10.36 9.81 -6.58
N ASN A 61 -10.16 8.62 -6.01
CA ASN A 61 -11.20 7.61 -5.85
C ASN A 61 -11.46 7.18 -4.40
N TYR A 62 -10.72 7.76 -3.44
CA TYR A 62 -10.94 7.61 -2.00
C TYR A 62 -10.71 8.94 -1.30
N ASP A 63 -11.58 9.30 -0.37
CA ASP A 63 -11.34 10.43 0.53
C ASP A 63 -10.16 10.12 1.47
N GLU A 64 -9.57 11.18 2.02
CA GLU A 64 -8.57 11.05 3.08
C GLU A 64 -9.18 10.35 4.32
N ASN A 65 -8.39 9.49 4.96
CA ASN A 65 -8.79 8.79 6.19
C ASN A 65 -8.59 9.66 7.44
#